data_AF-A0A7S0Q409-F1
#
_entry.id   AF-A0A7S0Q409-F1
#
_cell.length_a   1.000
_cell.length_b   1.000
_cell.length_c   1.000
_cell.angle_alpha   90.00
_cell.angle_beta   90.00
_cell.angle_gamma   90.00
#
_symmetry.space_group_name_H-M   'P 1'
#
loop_
_entity.id
_entity.type
_entity.pdbx_description
1 polymer ?
#
loop_
_entity_poly.entity_id
_entity_poly.type
_entity_poly.pdbx_seq_one_letter_code
_entity_poly.pdbx_strand_id
1 'polypeptide(L)'
;EKLQERMAKLQGGVAVIKVGGGSDVEVGEKRDRIVDALNATKAAVELGIVPGGGMALLWASKQLGEIKEKCVNMDQKIGVEIIEKACRAPLRAISNNAGFEGSVVVGELLKNKTHEIGFNAATG
;
A
#
# COMPACT_ATOMS: atom_id res chain seq x y z
N GLU A 1 -14.95 16.16 12.23
CA GLU A 1 -13.74 16.06 13.09
C GLU A 1 -13.82 16.81 14.42
N LYS A 2 -13.70 18.16 14.49
CA LYS A 2 -13.59 18.89 15.78
C LYS A 2 -14.70 18.63 16.81
N LEU A 3 -15.93 18.32 16.38
CA LEU A 3 -17.06 18.02 17.28
C LEU A 3 -17.02 16.59 17.83
N GLN A 4 -16.64 15.60 17.01
CA GLN A 4 -16.42 14.22 17.47
C GLN A 4 -15.25 14.13 18.43
N GLU A 5 -14.18 14.88 18.16
CA GLU A 5 -13.01 14.98 19.03
C GLU A 5 -13.38 15.59 20.41
N ARG A 6 -14.31 16.54 20.44
CA ARG A 6 -14.85 17.12 21.69
C ARG A 6 -15.76 16.15 22.45
N MET A 7 -16.59 15.39 21.75
CA MET A 7 -17.43 14.34 22.35
C MET A 7 -16.60 13.23 22.98
N ALA A 8 -15.54 12.77 22.30
CA ALA A 8 -14.64 11.75 22.81
C ALA A 8 -13.88 12.21 24.07
N LYS A 9 -13.49 13.50 24.13
CA LYS A 9 -12.81 14.09 25.31
C LYS A 9 -13.72 14.12 26.55
N LEU A 10 -15.03 14.28 26.37
CA LEU A 10 -16.02 14.29 27.46
C LEU A 10 -16.32 12.90 28.03
N GLN A 11 -16.26 11.84 27.20
CA GLN A 11 -16.50 10.45 27.63
C GLN A 11 -15.24 9.73 28.17
N GLY A 12 -14.11 10.42 28.31
CA GLY A 12 -12.84 9.80 28.70
C GLY A 12 -12.17 8.97 27.58
N GLY A 13 -12.61 9.12 26.34
CA GLY A 13 -12.16 8.34 25.17
C GLY A 13 -11.00 8.95 24.40
N VAL A 14 -10.21 9.86 25.00
CA VAL A 14 -9.02 10.44 24.34
C VAL A 14 -7.76 10.07 25.10
N ALA A 15 -7.01 9.16 24.50
CA ALA A 15 -5.65 8.85 24.90
C ALA A 15 -4.67 9.88 24.31
N VAL A 16 -3.77 10.41 25.13
CA VAL A 16 -2.72 11.33 24.71
C VAL A 16 -1.38 10.62 24.78
N ILE A 17 -0.69 10.53 23.64
CA ILE A 17 0.66 9.96 23.56
C ILE A 17 1.67 11.11 23.71
N LYS A 18 2.50 11.05 24.74
CA LYS A 18 3.60 12.01 24.97
C LYS A 18 4.89 11.43 24.39
N VAL A 19 5.52 12.18 23.48
CA VAL A 19 6.77 11.79 22.82
C VAL A 19 7.91 12.63 23.37
N GLY A 20 9.03 11.98 23.72
CA GLY A 20 10.24 12.63 24.24
C GLY A 20 11.50 12.22 23.49
N GLY A 21 12.57 12.98 23.67
CA GLY A 21 13.85 12.83 22.96
C GLY A 21 14.96 13.63 23.65
N GLY A 22 16.20 13.40 23.24
CA GLY A 22 17.37 14.08 23.81
C GLY A 22 17.60 15.49 23.25
N SER A 23 17.01 15.80 22.09
CA SER A 23 17.03 17.12 21.45
C SER A 23 15.69 17.44 20.79
N ASP A 24 15.43 18.71 20.51
CA ASP A 24 14.19 19.14 19.84
C ASP A 24 14.02 18.51 18.45
N VAL A 25 15.13 18.29 17.74
CA VAL A 25 15.15 17.63 16.42
C VAL A 25 14.70 16.17 16.54
N GLU A 26 15.21 15.44 17.53
CA GLU A 26 14.81 14.06 17.78
C GLU A 26 13.36 13.92 18.23
N VAL A 27 12.87 14.87 19.05
CA VAL A 27 11.46 14.89 19.46
C VAL A 27 10.57 15.07 18.24
N GLY A 28 10.95 15.97 17.31
CA GLY A 28 10.26 16.18 16.04
C GLY A 28 10.20 14.90 15.20
N GLU A 29 11.36 14.29 14.93
CA GLU A 29 11.46 13.09 14.11
C GLU A 29 10.69 11.89 14.70
N LYS A 30 10.77 11.67 16.02
CA LYS A 30 10.00 10.62 16.71
C LYS A 30 8.50 10.91 16.68
N ARG A 31 8.11 12.17 16.83
CA ARG A 31 6.70 12.57 16.77
C ARG A 31 6.14 12.25 15.38
N ASP A 32 6.84 12.60 14.31
CA ASP A 32 6.39 12.35 12.95
C ASP A 32 6.25 10.85 12.67
N ARG A 33 7.22 10.03 13.10
CA ARG A 33 7.12 8.56 13.02
C ARG A 33 5.92 7.99 13.76
N ILE A 34 5.64 8.50 14.96
CA ILE A 34 4.50 8.03 15.77
C ILE A 34 3.17 8.45 15.13
N VAL A 35 3.10 9.66 14.56
CA VAL A 35 1.91 10.13 13.83
C VAL A 35 1.63 9.24 12.63
N ASP A 36 2.67 8.91 11.85
CA ASP A 36 2.55 8.01 10.70
C ASP A 36 2.09 6.61 11.12
N ALA A 37 2.74 6.02 12.15
CA ALA A 37 2.37 4.72 12.68
C ALA A 37 0.93 4.66 13.23
N LEU A 38 0.48 5.71 13.92
CA LEU A 38 -0.89 5.80 14.43
C LEU A 38 -1.90 5.84 13.28
N ASN A 39 -1.62 6.60 12.22
CA ASN A 39 -2.53 6.69 11.09
C ASN A 39 -2.54 5.39 10.28
N ALA A 40 -1.38 4.77 10.06
CA ALA A 40 -1.28 3.48 9.38
C ALA A 40 -2.04 2.37 10.12
N THR A 41 -1.90 2.29 11.44
CA THR A 41 -2.59 1.28 12.26
C THR A 41 -4.10 1.51 12.32
N LYS A 42 -4.56 2.77 12.42
CA LYS A 42 -5.99 3.09 12.33
C LYS A 42 -6.58 2.64 11.00
N ALA A 43 -5.93 2.97 9.89
CA ALA A 43 -6.39 2.56 8.55
C ALA A 43 -6.42 1.03 8.39
N ALA A 44 -5.40 0.33 8.90
CA ALA A 44 -5.34 -1.13 8.88
C ALA A 44 -6.46 -1.79 9.68
N VAL A 45 -6.88 -1.21 10.80
CA VAL A 45 -8.00 -1.71 11.61
C VAL A 45 -9.34 -1.49 10.91
N GLU A 46 -9.52 -0.37 10.21
CA GLU A 46 -10.78 -0.03 9.55
C GLU A 46 -11.03 -0.81 8.25
N LEU A 47 -10.00 -0.94 7.39
CA LEU A 47 -10.13 -1.52 6.05
C LEU A 47 -9.52 -2.92 5.92
N GLY A 48 -8.87 -3.42 6.97
CA GLY A 48 -8.07 -4.64 6.94
C GLY A 48 -6.68 -4.41 6.35
N ILE A 49 -5.93 -5.51 6.24
CA ILE A 49 -4.55 -5.50 5.75
C ILE A 49 -4.42 -6.30 4.45
N VAL A 50 -3.51 -5.86 3.59
CA VAL A 50 -3.16 -6.53 2.33
C VAL A 50 -1.63 -6.62 2.20
N PRO A 51 -1.11 -7.56 1.38
CA PRO A 51 0.33 -7.63 1.10
C PRO A 51 0.87 -6.31 0.53
N GLY A 52 1.91 -5.77 1.18
CA GLY A 52 2.56 -4.51 0.81
C GLY A 52 3.50 -4.62 -0.41
N GLY A 53 4.43 -3.67 -0.55
CA GLY A 53 5.46 -3.71 -1.60
C GLY A 53 4.94 -3.58 -3.03
N GLY A 54 3.69 -3.15 -3.22
CA GLY A 54 3.03 -3.13 -4.54
C GLY A 54 2.49 -4.50 -5.00
N MET A 55 2.60 -5.54 -4.16
CA MET A 55 2.10 -6.89 -4.45
C MET A 55 0.58 -6.93 -4.59
N ALA A 56 -0.16 -6.23 -3.71
CA ALA A 56 -1.62 -6.17 -3.79
C ALA A 56 -2.10 -5.65 -5.17
N LEU A 57 -1.44 -4.64 -5.72
CA LEU A 57 -1.76 -4.10 -7.05
C LEU A 57 -1.39 -5.08 -8.17
N LEU A 58 -0.25 -5.77 -8.05
CA LEU A 58 0.13 -6.81 -9.00
C LEU A 58 -0.93 -7.92 -9.06
N TRP A 59 -1.42 -8.38 -7.90
CA TRP A 59 -2.44 -9.42 -7.84
C TRP A 59 -3.78 -8.95 -8.38
N ALA A 60 -4.20 -7.73 -8.05
CA ALA A 60 -5.38 -7.12 -8.65
C ALA A 60 -5.29 -7.07 -10.19
N SER A 61 -4.08 -6.84 -10.74
CA SER A 61 -3.86 -6.83 -12.20
C SER A 61 -4.16 -8.18 -12.88
N LYS A 62 -4.04 -9.30 -12.17
CA LYS A 62 -4.39 -10.63 -12.73
C LYS A 62 -5.89 -10.79 -12.94
N GLN A 63 -6.69 -10.31 -11.99
CA GLN A 63 -8.14 -10.42 -12.08
C GLN A 63 -8.73 -9.54 -13.21
N LEU A 64 -8.01 -8.50 -13.62
CA LEU A 64 -8.42 -7.64 -14.75
C LEU A 64 -8.50 -8.39 -16.08
N GLY A 65 -7.80 -9.52 -16.23
CA GLY A 65 -7.91 -10.36 -17.43
C GLY A 65 -9.34 -10.86 -17.65
N GLU A 66 -10.01 -11.35 -16.60
CA GLU A 66 -11.41 -11.79 -16.67
C GLU A 66 -12.38 -10.64 -16.98
N ILE A 67 -12.06 -9.42 -16.53
CA ILE A 67 -12.86 -8.23 -16.83
C ILE A 67 -12.70 -7.85 -18.29
N LYS A 68 -11.47 -7.91 -18.83
CA LYS A 68 -11.19 -7.63 -20.24
C LYS A 68 -11.97 -8.53 -21.19
N GLU A 69 -12.17 -9.80 -20.83
CA GLU A 69 -12.96 -10.75 -21.61
C GLU A 69 -14.45 -10.39 -21.66
N LYS A 70 -14.98 -9.76 -20.60
CA LYS A 70 -16.38 -9.32 -20.50
C LYS A 70 -16.65 -7.98 -21.18
N CYS A 71 -15.63 -7.28 -21.66
CA CYS A 71 -15.78 -5.98 -22.31
C CYS A 71 -16.47 -6.10 -23.68
N VAL A 72 -17.42 -5.18 -23.93
CA VAL A 72 -18.28 -5.22 -25.13
C VAL A 72 -17.60 -4.56 -26.34
N ASN A 73 -16.84 -3.48 -26.11
CA ASN A 73 -16.17 -2.73 -27.18
C ASN A 73 -14.63 -2.72 -27.01
N MET A 74 -13.93 -2.34 -28.09
CA MET A 74 -12.46 -2.29 -28.09
C MET A 74 -11.91 -1.22 -27.15
N ASP A 75 -12.58 -0.08 -27.02
CA ASP A 75 -12.14 1.03 -26.16
C ASP A 75 -12.12 0.62 -24.69
N GLN A 76 -13.12 -0.13 -24.22
CA GLN A 76 -13.11 -0.70 -22.86
C GLN A 76 -11.94 -1.67 -22.67
N LYS A 77 -11.65 -2.52 -23.66
CA LYS A 77 -10.51 -3.46 -23.59
C LYS A 77 -9.17 -2.73 -23.48
N ILE A 78 -9.00 -1.63 -24.23
CA ILE A 78 -7.82 -0.78 -24.14
C ILE A 78 -7.74 -0.11 -22.76
N GLY A 79 -8.87 0.40 -22.25
CA GLY A 79 -8.95 1.00 -20.90
C GLY A 79 -8.51 0.03 -19.80
N VAL A 80 -9.01 -1.22 -19.84
CA VAL A 80 -8.61 -2.26 -18.89
C VAL A 80 -7.11 -2.56 -18.98
N GLU A 81 -6.55 -2.63 -20.20
CA GLU A 81 -5.12 -2.86 -20.40
C GLU A 81 -4.24 -1.72 -19.86
N ILE A 82 -4.71 -0.47 -19.96
CA ILE A 82 -4.02 0.68 -19.36
C ILE A 82 -3.95 0.53 -17.84
N ILE A 83 -5.07 0.17 -17.20
CA ILE A 83 -5.11 -0.03 -15.75
C ILE A 83 -4.23 -1.22 -15.35
N GLU A 84 -4.28 -2.33 -16.10
CA GLU A 84 -3.42 -3.50 -15.86
C GLU A 84 -1.94 -3.12 -15.88
N LYS A 85 -1.51 -2.32 -16.86
CA LYS A 85 -0.13 -1.80 -16.93
C LYS A 85 0.19 -0.86 -15.78
N ALA A 86 -0.74 0.03 -15.40
CA ALA A 86 -0.57 0.96 -14.30
C ALA A 86 -0.41 0.25 -12.95
N CYS A 87 -1.19 -0.80 -12.68
CA CYS A 87 -1.10 -1.58 -11.45
C CYS A 87 0.25 -2.31 -11.30
N ARG A 88 0.94 -2.64 -12.40
CA ARG A 88 2.26 -3.29 -12.37
C ARG A 88 3.42 -2.31 -12.18
N ALA A 89 3.21 -1.02 -12.48
CA ALA A 89 4.27 -0.02 -12.45
C ALA A 89 4.88 0.23 -11.04
N PRO A 90 4.11 0.28 -9.94
CA PRO A 90 4.66 0.52 -8.60
C PRO A 90 5.67 -0.53 -8.16
N LEU A 91 5.36 -1.81 -8.32
CA LEU A 91 6.28 -2.90 -7.95
C LEU A 91 7.56 -2.86 -8.79
N ARG A 92 7.44 -2.56 -10.09
CA ARG A 92 8.60 -2.38 -10.97
C ARG A 92 9.47 -1.20 -10.52
N ALA A 93 8.85 -0.07 -10.15
CA ALA A 93 9.58 1.11 -9.67
C ALA A 93 10.29 0.81 -8.34
N ILE A 94 9.63 0.14 -7.39
CA ILE A 94 10.23 -0.27 -6.11
C ILE A 94 11.44 -1.19 -6.37
N SER A 95 11.28 -2.19 -7.22
CA SER A 95 12.36 -3.15 -7.53
C SER A 95 13.55 -2.48 -8.22
N ASN A 96 13.28 -1.60 -9.20
CA ASN A 96 14.33 -0.85 -9.90
C ASN A 96 15.08 0.09 -8.95
N ASN A 97 14.38 0.78 -8.05
CA ASN A 97 15.00 1.67 -7.06
C ASN A 97 15.86 0.90 -6.05
N ALA A 98 15.56 -0.38 -5.83
CA ALA A 98 16.36 -1.29 -5.01
C ALA A 98 17.51 -1.97 -5.79
N GLY A 99 17.70 -1.65 -7.08
CA GLY A 99 18.79 -2.18 -7.90
C GLY A 99 18.50 -3.52 -8.58
N PHE A 100 17.28 -4.05 -8.47
CA PHE A 100 16.84 -5.26 -9.16
C PHE A 100 16.20 -4.94 -10.50
N GLU A 101 16.16 -5.92 -11.40
CA GLU A 101 15.44 -5.76 -12.67
C GLU A 101 13.93 -5.99 -12.46
N GLY A 102 13.18 -4.91 -12.27
CA GLY A 102 11.75 -4.98 -11.93
C GLY A 102 10.88 -5.67 -12.98
N SER A 103 11.31 -5.73 -14.24
CA SER A 103 10.62 -6.51 -15.27
C SER A 103 10.73 -8.02 -15.05
N VAL A 104 11.90 -8.50 -14.58
CA VAL A 104 12.12 -9.91 -14.26
C VAL A 104 11.32 -10.28 -13.01
N VAL A 105 11.41 -9.47 -11.96
CA VAL A 105 10.66 -9.67 -10.70
C VAL A 105 9.15 -9.76 -10.95
N VAL A 106 8.58 -8.78 -11.66
CA VAL A 106 7.15 -8.79 -12.03
C VAL A 106 6.81 -10.01 -12.88
N GLY A 107 7.67 -10.35 -13.86
CA GLY A 107 7.45 -11.49 -14.74
C GLY A 107 7.45 -12.83 -14.00
N GLU A 108 8.33 -12.99 -13.02
CA GLU A 108 8.42 -14.20 -12.19
C GLU A 108 7.21 -14.34 -11.25
N LEU A 109 6.84 -13.27 -10.56
CA LEU A 109 5.66 -13.26 -9.69
C LEU A 109 4.36 -13.52 -10.46
N LEU A 110 4.25 -13.05 -11.70
CA LEU A 110 3.10 -13.32 -12.55
C LEU A 110 2.97 -14.81 -12.94
N LYS A 111 4.06 -15.59 -12.96
CA LYS A 111 4.00 -17.03 -13.23
C LYS A 111 3.40 -17.83 -12.08
N ASN A 112 3.52 -17.34 -10.85
CA ASN A 112 3.00 -18.02 -9.66
C ASN A 112 1.48 -17.93 -9.55
N LYS A 113 0.83 -19.00 -9.07
CA LYS A 113 -0.63 -19.07 -8.93
C LYS A 113 -1.14 -18.65 -7.55
N THR A 114 -0.28 -18.59 -6.56
CA THR A 114 -0.63 -18.27 -5.17
C THR A 114 -0.34 -16.80 -4.87
N HIS A 115 -1.26 -16.16 -4.13
CA HIS A 115 -1.10 -14.77 -3.68
C HIS A 115 -0.13 -14.62 -2.50
N GLU A 116 0.35 -15.73 -1.96
CA GLU A 116 1.22 -15.81 -0.77
C GLU A 116 2.70 -15.57 -1.09
N ILE A 117 3.09 -15.67 -2.37
CA ILE A 117 4.48 -15.47 -2.79
C ILE A 117 4.69 -14.00 -3.12
N GLY A 118 5.60 -13.35 -2.41
CA GLY A 118 5.94 -11.95 -2.63
C GLY A 118 7.40 -11.74 -2.99
N PHE A 119 7.74 -10.48 -3.28
CA PHE A 119 9.11 -10.02 -3.37
C PHE A 119 9.35 -8.91 -2.35
N ASN A 120 10.40 -9.05 -1.55
CA ASN A 120 10.81 -8.03 -0.58
C ASN A 120 12.08 -7.34 -1.08
N ALA A 121 11.90 -6.16 -1.69
CA ALA A 121 13.01 -5.38 -2.25
C ALA A 121 14.09 -4.99 -1.22
N ALA A 122 13.78 -5.00 0.09
CA ALA A 122 14.77 -4.70 1.12
C ALA A 122 15.75 -5.85 1.39
N THR A 123 15.35 -7.10 1.16
CA THR A 123 16.18 -8.29 1.43
C THR A 123 16.63 -9.02 0.17
N GLY A 124 15.98 -8.76 -0.98
CA GLY A 124 16.11 -9.57 -2.18
C GLY A 124 15.21 -10.80 -2.11
#